data_AF-A0A517SSB8-F1
#
_entry.id   AF-A0A517SSB8-F1
#
_cell.length_a   1.000
_cell.length_b   1.000
_cell.length_c   1.000
_cell.angle_alpha   90.00
_cell.angle_beta   90.00
_cell.angle_gamma   90.00
#
_symmetry.space_group_name_H-M   'P 1'
#
loop_
_entity.id
_entity.type
_entity.pdbx_description
1 polymer ?
#
loop_
_entity_poly.entity_id
_entity_poly.type
_entity_poly.pdbx_seq_one_letter_code
_entity_poly.pdbx_strand_id
1 'polypeptide(L)'
;MNETEIQKMCDKLGVPNAPLVESGIRTTLKFFRDVIWEDPFQWCDYIRGIDFHKPVYVDHLLAGTRLSRHTSLSPGRDKPFVYYTKPGTSPFRTGTSFEESEYELFEVPQSIGSPIDALVSYASGIKFHPGDRVSRLGGGLQYILSHEDSKQLIKLERTAT
;
A
#
# COMPACT_ATOMS: atom_id res chain seq x y z
N MET A 1 5.51 20.60 -5.94
CA MET A 1 6.02 19.46 -6.74
C MET A 1 6.05 19.88 -8.19
N ASN A 2 7.18 19.70 -8.87
CA ASN A 2 7.32 20.17 -10.25
C ASN A 2 6.84 19.12 -11.27
N GLU A 3 6.41 19.54 -12.45
CA GLU A 3 5.94 18.66 -13.54
C GLU A 3 7.02 17.65 -13.98
N THR A 4 8.30 18.04 -13.87
CA THR A 4 9.45 17.22 -14.24
C THR A 4 9.59 15.96 -13.38
N GLU A 5 9.29 16.04 -12.08
CA GLU A 5 9.33 14.90 -11.16
C GLU A 5 8.26 13.87 -11.49
N ILE A 6 7.06 14.34 -11.86
CA ILE A 6 5.94 13.45 -12.22
C ILE A 6 6.25 12.73 -13.52
N GLN A 7 6.71 13.45 -14.55
CA GLN A 7 7.14 12.83 -15.80
C GLN A 7 8.24 11.78 -15.58
N LYS A 8 9.26 12.12 -14.78
CA LYS A 8 10.35 11.20 -14.43
C LYS A 8 9.83 9.93 -13.74
N MET A 9 8.83 10.04 -12.88
CA MET A 9 8.21 8.89 -12.23
C MET A 9 7.37 8.07 -13.23
N CYS A 10 6.58 8.71 -14.09
CA CYS A 10 5.85 8.05 -15.18
C CYS A 10 6.80 7.19 -16.04
N ASP A 11 7.93 7.77 -16.46
CA ASP A 11 8.93 7.09 -17.29
C ASP A 11 9.54 5.87 -16.57
N LYS A 12 9.85 6.00 -15.27
CA LYS A 12 10.39 4.91 -14.45
C LYS A 12 9.39 3.78 -14.23
N LEU A 13 8.11 4.11 -14.11
CA LEU A 13 7.03 3.14 -13.92
C LEU A 13 6.51 2.56 -15.23
N GLY A 14 6.83 3.17 -16.37
CA GLY A 14 6.33 2.77 -17.69
C GLY A 14 4.82 3.02 -17.86
N VAL A 15 4.30 4.06 -17.22
CA VAL A 15 2.87 4.44 -17.27
C VAL A 15 2.67 5.72 -18.07
N PRO A 16 1.51 5.89 -18.75
CA PRO A 16 1.25 7.11 -19.51
C PRO A 16 1.07 8.31 -18.59
N ASN A 17 1.54 9.49 -19.02
CA ASN A 17 1.28 10.74 -18.31
C ASN A 17 -0.12 11.29 -18.62
N ALA A 18 -1.16 10.52 -18.27
CA ALA A 18 -2.56 10.93 -18.38
C ALA A 18 -3.03 11.60 -17.07
N PRO A 19 -4.05 12.49 -17.08
CA PRO A 19 -4.42 13.28 -15.89
C PRO A 19 -4.69 12.47 -14.61
N LEU A 20 -5.33 11.30 -14.73
CA LEU A 20 -5.58 10.43 -13.57
C LEU A 20 -4.27 9.84 -13.00
N VAL A 21 -3.38 9.37 -13.89
CA VAL A 21 -2.08 8.81 -13.51
C VAL A 21 -1.20 9.90 -12.89
N GLU A 22 -1.16 11.07 -13.50
CA GLU A 22 -0.44 12.24 -13.01
C GLU A 22 -0.91 12.64 -11.61
N SER A 23 -2.23 12.74 -11.40
CA SER A 23 -2.82 13.02 -10.09
C SER A 23 -2.45 11.95 -9.07
N GLY A 24 -2.51 10.67 -9.44
CA GLY A 24 -2.17 9.58 -8.53
C GLY A 24 -0.70 9.58 -8.15
N ILE A 25 0.20 9.77 -9.12
CA ILE A 25 1.64 9.91 -8.88
C ILE A 25 1.89 11.12 -7.99
N ARG A 26 1.23 12.26 -8.26
CA ARG A 26 1.35 13.46 -7.44
C ARG A 26 0.93 13.20 -5.98
N THR A 27 -0.16 12.49 -5.75
CA THR A 27 -0.56 12.10 -4.39
C THR A 27 0.50 11.21 -3.74
N THR A 28 0.95 10.16 -4.44
CA THR A 28 1.94 9.21 -3.90
C THR A 28 3.26 9.88 -3.56
N LEU A 29 3.83 10.69 -4.47
CA LEU A 29 5.09 11.39 -4.24
C LEU A 29 4.99 12.35 -3.04
N LYS A 30 3.86 13.05 -2.90
CA LYS A 30 3.61 13.93 -1.75
C LYS A 30 3.52 13.13 -0.45
N PHE A 31 2.77 12.03 -0.44
CA PHE A 31 2.62 11.17 0.74
C PHE A 31 3.97 10.59 1.21
N PHE A 32 4.80 10.12 0.27
CA PHE A 32 6.13 9.60 0.60
C PHE A 32 7.03 10.65 1.26
N ARG A 33 6.95 11.91 0.82
CA ARG A 33 7.77 13.00 1.38
C ARG A 33 7.23 13.50 2.72
N ASP A 34 5.92 13.68 2.81
CA ASP A 34 5.31 14.40 3.93
C ASP A 34 4.93 13.48 5.09
N VAL A 35 4.61 12.22 4.81
CA VAL A 35 4.13 11.24 5.80
C VAL A 35 5.15 10.14 6.05
N ILE A 36 5.73 9.57 4.99
CA ILE A 36 6.76 8.51 5.14
C ILE A 36 8.14 9.11 5.43
N TRP A 37 8.39 10.37 5.05
CA TRP A 37 9.68 11.07 5.16
C TRP A 37 10.82 10.44 4.35
N GLU A 38 10.49 9.94 3.15
CA GLU A 38 11.40 9.19 2.29
C GLU A 38 11.46 9.77 0.87
N ASP A 39 12.57 9.49 0.15
CA ASP A 39 12.64 9.77 -1.28
C ASP A 39 11.85 8.71 -2.07
N PRO A 40 10.71 9.06 -2.70
CA PRO A 40 9.89 8.09 -3.43
C PRO A 40 10.65 7.41 -4.57
N PHE A 41 11.68 8.02 -5.13
CA PHE A 41 12.45 7.41 -6.22
C PHE A 41 13.28 6.20 -5.78
N GLN A 42 13.62 6.09 -4.49
CA GLN A 42 14.29 4.90 -3.94
C GLN A 42 13.35 3.71 -3.78
N TRP A 43 12.04 3.96 -3.76
CA TRP A 43 10.98 2.98 -3.52
C TRP A 43 10.17 2.66 -4.78
N CYS A 44 10.70 2.96 -5.98
CA CYS A 44 10.01 2.76 -7.27
C CYS A 44 9.45 1.34 -7.47
N ASP A 45 10.17 0.30 -7.04
CA ASP A 45 9.70 -1.08 -7.18
C ASP A 45 8.45 -1.37 -6.36
N TYR A 46 8.29 -0.69 -5.22
CA TYR A 46 7.09 -0.78 -4.38
C TYR A 46 5.96 0.10 -4.92
N ILE A 47 6.30 1.28 -5.42
CA ILE A 47 5.33 2.18 -6.09
C ILE A 47 4.74 1.52 -7.34
N ARG A 48 5.50 0.65 -8.05
CA ARG A 48 4.99 -0.19 -9.14
C ARG A 48 3.85 -1.11 -8.70
N GLY A 49 3.75 -1.42 -7.41
CA GLY A 49 2.64 -2.16 -6.82
C GLY A 49 1.30 -1.39 -6.80
N ILE A 50 1.29 -0.11 -7.18
CA ILE A 50 0.09 0.74 -7.25
C ILE A 50 -0.44 0.78 -8.69
N ASP A 51 -1.75 0.56 -8.85
CA ASP A 51 -2.46 0.76 -10.11
C ASP A 51 -2.89 2.23 -10.27
N PHE A 52 -2.08 3.02 -10.98
CA PHE A 52 -2.37 4.43 -11.26
C PHE A 52 -3.46 4.65 -12.30
N HIS A 53 -4.03 3.60 -12.91
CA HIS A 53 -5.24 3.71 -13.73
C HIS A 53 -6.51 3.79 -12.87
N LYS A 54 -6.36 3.72 -11.55
CA LYS A 54 -7.42 3.92 -10.56
C LYS A 54 -7.10 5.12 -9.67
N PRO A 55 -8.11 5.71 -9.02
CA PRO A 55 -7.89 6.81 -8.10
C PRO A 55 -6.92 6.42 -6.97
N VAL A 56 -5.98 7.33 -6.70
CA VAL A 56 -5.06 7.27 -5.56
C VAL A 56 -5.22 8.57 -4.77
N TYR A 57 -5.51 8.45 -3.49
CA TYR A 57 -5.81 9.58 -2.61
C TYR A 57 -5.30 9.31 -1.19
N VAL A 58 -5.20 10.35 -0.37
CA VAL A 58 -4.92 10.22 1.06
C VAL A 58 -6.25 10.22 1.80
N ASP A 59 -6.42 9.26 2.71
CA ASP A 59 -7.56 9.17 3.62
C ASP A 59 -7.09 9.24 5.07
N HIS A 60 -7.98 9.66 5.97
CA HIS A 60 -7.71 9.79 7.40
C HIS A 60 -8.43 8.69 8.16
N LEU A 61 -7.68 7.69 8.62
CA LEU A 61 -8.25 6.56 9.35
C LEU A 61 -8.63 7.00 10.77
N LEU A 62 -9.93 6.88 11.07
CA LEU A 62 -10.51 7.25 12.34
C LEU A 62 -10.46 6.08 13.33
N ALA A 63 -10.64 6.39 14.63
CA ALA A 63 -10.82 5.40 15.68
C ALA A 63 -11.85 4.32 15.30
N GLY A 64 -11.52 3.06 15.57
CA GLY A 64 -12.36 1.90 15.22
C GLY A 64 -12.25 1.44 13.77
N THR A 65 -11.50 2.14 12.92
CA THR A 65 -11.24 1.66 11.55
C THR A 65 -10.48 0.34 11.60
N ARG A 66 -11.01 -0.69 10.94
CA ARG A 66 -10.41 -2.02 10.88
C ARG A 66 -9.64 -2.24 9.60
N LEU A 67 -8.45 -2.80 9.74
CA LEU A 67 -7.53 -3.15 8.67
C LEU A 67 -7.13 -4.61 8.79
N SER A 68 -6.72 -5.21 7.67
CA SER A 68 -6.10 -6.53 7.64
C SER A 68 -4.77 -6.50 6.91
N ARG A 69 -3.87 -7.40 7.28
CA ARG A 69 -2.58 -7.60 6.61
C ARG A 69 -2.36 -9.07 6.36
N HIS A 70 -1.74 -9.37 5.22
CA HIS A 70 -1.20 -10.69 4.90
C HIS A 70 0.32 -10.60 5.00
N THR A 71 0.94 -11.31 5.95
CA THR A 71 2.40 -11.31 6.16
C THR A 71 3.04 -12.56 5.58
N SER A 72 4.23 -12.41 5.02
CA SER A 72 5.08 -13.54 4.68
C SER A 72 5.76 -14.10 5.93
N LEU A 73 6.00 -15.41 5.93
CA LEU A 73 6.88 -16.06 6.92
C LEU A 73 8.37 -15.82 6.63
N SER A 74 8.74 -15.31 5.46
CA SER A 74 10.13 -15.00 5.10
C SER A 74 10.53 -13.59 5.57
N PRO A 75 11.80 -13.39 6.02
CA PRO A 75 12.29 -12.07 6.40
C PRO A 75 12.23 -11.13 5.20
N GLY A 76 11.39 -10.10 5.32
CA GLY A 76 11.29 -9.04 4.33
C GLY A 76 12.45 -8.05 4.45
N ARG A 77 12.67 -7.26 3.38
CA ARG A 77 13.46 -6.03 3.48
C ARG A 77 12.78 -5.06 4.45
N ASP A 78 13.56 -4.34 5.25
CA ASP A 78 13.04 -3.24 6.08
C ASP A 78 12.43 -2.16 5.17
N LYS A 79 11.13 -1.92 5.34
CA LYS A 79 10.37 -0.91 4.59
C LYS A 79 9.91 0.17 5.58
N PRO A 80 9.96 1.45 5.20
CA PRO A 80 9.48 2.55 6.04
C PRO A 80 7.95 2.68 6.04
N PHE A 81 7.24 1.75 5.40
CA PHE A 81 5.79 1.71 5.29
C PHE A 81 5.26 0.28 5.26
N VAL A 82 3.98 0.14 5.59
CA VAL A 82 3.27 -1.14 5.69
C VAL A 82 2.01 -1.10 4.84
N TYR A 83 1.74 -2.20 4.13
CA TYR A 83 0.51 -2.39 3.36
C TYR A 83 -0.55 -3.08 4.20
N TYR A 84 -1.76 -2.54 4.13
CA TYR A 84 -2.97 -3.09 4.70
C TYR A 84 -4.07 -3.17 3.63
N THR A 85 -5.14 -3.89 3.94
CA THR A 85 -6.36 -4.01 3.14
C THR A 85 -7.59 -3.96 4.03
N LYS A 86 -8.79 -3.93 3.44
CA LYS A 86 -10.02 -4.14 4.21
C LYS A 86 -10.10 -5.59 4.70
N PRO A 87 -10.57 -5.84 5.94
CA PRO A 87 -10.88 -7.18 6.41
C PRO A 87 -11.72 -7.97 5.41
N GLY A 88 -11.35 -9.24 5.18
CA GLY A 88 -11.99 -10.10 4.17
C GLY A 88 -11.45 -9.93 2.74
N THR A 89 -10.49 -9.04 2.49
CA THR A 89 -9.83 -8.95 1.17
C THR A 89 -9.02 -10.22 0.89
N SER A 90 -9.34 -10.87 -0.23
CA SER A 90 -8.61 -12.06 -0.69
C SER A 90 -7.13 -11.74 -0.98
N PRO A 91 -6.18 -12.60 -0.55
CA PRO A 91 -4.75 -12.41 -0.83
C PRO A 91 -4.42 -12.43 -2.33
N PHE A 92 -5.28 -13.00 -3.18
CA PHE A 92 -5.08 -12.95 -4.64
C PHE A 92 -5.25 -11.54 -5.22
N ARG A 93 -5.90 -10.62 -4.48
CA ARG A 93 -6.18 -9.24 -4.87
C ARG A 93 -5.13 -8.25 -4.38
N THR A 94 -4.22 -8.65 -3.49
CA THR A 94 -3.26 -7.75 -2.83
C THR A 94 -1.97 -7.56 -3.61
N GLY A 95 -1.80 -8.27 -4.74
CA GLY A 95 -0.59 -8.19 -5.55
C GLY A 95 0.65 -8.77 -4.86
N THR A 96 0.47 -9.72 -3.93
CA THR A 96 1.55 -10.38 -3.18
C THR A 96 1.72 -11.85 -3.58
N SER A 97 2.97 -12.34 -3.62
CA SER A 97 3.36 -13.69 -4.04
C SER A 97 3.82 -14.57 -2.87
N PHE A 98 3.12 -14.57 -1.74
CA PHE A 98 3.48 -15.46 -0.64
C PHE A 98 2.88 -16.85 -0.89
N GLU A 99 3.72 -17.89 -0.86
CA GLU A 99 3.28 -19.29 -0.89
C GLU A 99 2.46 -19.62 0.36
N GLU A 100 2.87 -19.06 1.50
CA GLU A 100 2.17 -19.10 2.79
C GLU A 100 2.06 -17.68 3.35
N SER A 101 0.86 -17.30 3.77
CA SER A 101 0.60 -16.00 4.39
C SER A 101 -0.19 -16.12 5.68
N GLU A 102 0.21 -15.41 6.71
CA GLU A 102 -0.61 -15.24 7.91
C GLU A 102 -1.56 -14.07 7.72
N TYR A 103 -2.81 -14.27 8.15
CA TYR A 103 -3.81 -13.21 8.17
C TYR A 103 -3.85 -12.56 9.56
N GLU A 104 -3.64 -11.25 9.58
CA GLU A 104 -3.65 -10.45 10.79
C GLU A 104 -4.73 -9.37 10.70
N LEU A 105 -5.42 -9.13 11.82
CA LEU A 105 -6.42 -8.08 11.96
C LEU A 105 -5.89 -6.97 12.87
N PHE A 106 -6.22 -5.73 12.49
CA PHE A 106 -5.82 -4.54 13.21
C PHE A 106 -7.00 -3.57 13.33
N GLU A 107 -6.95 -2.74 14.36
CA GLU A 107 -7.90 -1.65 14.57
C GLU A 107 -7.15 -0.37 14.97
N VAL A 108 -7.62 0.78 14.47
CA VAL A 108 -7.18 2.09 14.96
C VAL A 108 -7.75 2.27 16.38
N PRO A 109 -6.91 2.50 17.41
CA PRO A 109 -7.36 2.55 18.80
C PRO A 109 -8.37 3.67 19.04
N GLN A 110 -9.31 3.43 19.98
CA GLN A 110 -10.25 4.47 20.44
C GLN A 110 -9.55 5.66 21.12
N SER A 111 -8.34 5.44 21.65
CA SER A 111 -7.52 6.46 22.31
C SER A 111 -6.58 7.21 21.35
N ILE A 112 -6.73 7.03 20.03
CA ILE A 112 -5.89 7.73 19.04
C ILE A 112 -6.07 9.25 19.20
N GLY A 113 -4.96 9.98 19.41
CA GLY A 113 -4.99 11.43 19.61
C GLY A 113 -5.25 12.23 18.33
N SER A 114 -4.97 11.63 17.18
CA SER A 114 -5.14 12.20 15.85
C SER A 114 -5.44 11.11 14.83
N PRO A 115 -6.18 11.39 13.74
CA PRO A 115 -6.35 10.42 12.65
C PRO A 115 -5.00 9.97 12.07
N ILE A 116 -4.98 8.76 11.52
CA ILE A 116 -3.80 8.21 10.82
C ILE A 116 -3.93 8.48 9.33
N ASP A 117 -2.91 9.07 8.72
CA ASP A 117 -2.86 9.27 7.27
C ASP A 117 -2.54 7.95 6.55
N ALA A 118 -3.40 7.60 5.59
CA ALA A 118 -3.22 6.42 4.75
C ALA A 118 -3.26 6.81 3.28
N LEU A 119 -2.25 6.39 2.51
CA LEU A 119 -2.33 6.43 1.06
C LEU A 119 -3.22 5.27 0.61
N VAL A 120 -4.39 5.61 0.09
CA VAL A 120 -5.37 4.66 -0.42
C VAL A 120 -5.15 4.48 -1.91
N SER A 121 -4.93 3.23 -2.30
CA SER A 121 -4.62 2.85 -3.67
C SER A 121 -5.21 1.48 -4.02
N TYR A 122 -5.01 1.04 -5.25
CA TYR A 122 -5.32 -0.33 -5.67
C TYR A 122 -4.04 -1.06 -6.03
N ALA A 123 -3.99 -2.37 -5.74
CA ALA A 123 -2.88 -3.20 -6.13
C ALA A 123 -2.79 -3.29 -7.66
N SER A 124 -1.61 -3.07 -8.23
CA SER A 124 -1.36 -3.39 -9.64
C SER A 124 -1.34 -4.91 -9.85
N GLY A 125 -1.67 -5.34 -11.07
CA GLY A 125 -1.45 -6.72 -11.47
C GLY A 125 0.04 -6.94 -11.67
N ILE A 126 0.64 -7.84 -10.88
CA ILE A 126 2.07 -8.17 -11.00
C ILE A 126 2.18 -9.55 -11.63
N LYS A 127 2.85 -9.60 -12.79
CA LYS A 127 3.40 -10.86 -13.31
C LYS A 127 4.68 -11.14 -12.53
N PHE A 128 4.58 -11.94 -11.48
CA PHE A 128 5.75 -12.58 -10.90
C PHE A 128 6.38 -13.52 -11.96
N HIS A 129 7.66 -13.85 -11.82
CA HIS A 129 8.53 -14.54 -12.82
C HIS A 129 7.82 -15.50 -13.80
N PRO A 130 8.35 -15.76 -15.02
CA PRO A 130 7.72 -16.67 -15.99
C PRO A 130 7.40 -18.10 -15.50
N GLY A 131 8.04 -18.56 -14.42
CA GLY A 131 7.74 -19.84 -13.76
C GLY A 131 6.69 -19.76 -12.64
N ASP A 132 6.28 -18.55 -12.25
CA ASP A 132 5.23 -18.30 -11.27
C ASP A 132 3.87 -18.53 -11.93
N ARG A 133 3.35 -19.74 -11.74
CA ARG A 133 2.09 -20.21 -12.34
C ARG A 133 0.87 -19.39 -11.90
N VAL A 134 1.01 -18.50 -10.93
CA VAL A 134 -0.13 -17.83 -10.31
C VAL A 134 -0.01 -16.32 -10.41
N SER A 135 -0.16 -15.82 -11.63
CA SER A 135 -0.41 -14.40 -11.92
C SER A 135 -1.45 -13.84 -10.93
N ARG A 136 -1.08 -12.81 -10.16
CA ARG A 136 -1.98 -12.15 -9.22
C ARG A 136 -2.63 -11.00 -9.98
N LEU A 137 -3.94 -11.10 -10.22
CA LEU A 137 -4.70 -10.09 -10.96
C LEU A 137 -4.64 -8.70 -10.33
N GLY A 138 -4.28 -8.61 -9.03
CA GLY A 138 -4.28 -7.35 -8.30
C GLY A 138 -5.69 -6.80 -8.12
N GLY A 139 -5.80 -5.47 -8.10
CA GLY A 139 -7.04 -4.73 -8.07
C GLY A 139 -7.79 -4.74 -6.73
N GLY A 140 -7.20 -5.28 -5.66
CA GLY A 140 -7.66 -5.08 -4.29
C GLY A 140 -7.32 -3.69 -3.78
N LEU A 141 -8.19 -3.11 -2.95
CA LEU A 141 -7.93 -1.86 -2.26
C LEU A 141 -6.80 -2.06 -1.24
N GLN A 142 -5.85 -1.14 -1.23
CA GLN A 142 -4.70 -1.10 -0.34
C GLN A 142 -4.70 0.20 0.46
N TYR A 143 -4.22 0.11 1.69
CA TYR A 143 -3.90 1.23 2.56
C TYR A 143 -2.41 1.15 2.87
N ILE A 144 -1.66 2.19 2.52
CA ILE A 144 -0.24 2.29 2.81
C ILE A 144 -0.07 3.29 3.94
N LEU A 145 0.47 2.82 5.06
CA LEU A 145 0.75 3.62 6.25
C LEU A 145 2.25 3.72 6.45
N SER A 146 2.73 4.81 7.05
CA SER A 146 4.11 4.85 7.55
C SER A 146 4.33 3.77 8.61
N HIS A 147 5.57 3.35 8.82
CA HIS A 147 5.88 2.37 9.87
C HIS A 147 5.55 2.91 11.27
N GLU A 148 5.74 4.20 11.51
CA GLU A 148 5.40 4.83 12.80
C GLU A 148 3.89 4.85 13.03
N ASP A 149 3.08 5.15 12.01
CA ASP A 149 1.62 5.10 12.11
C ASP A 149 1.11 3.67 12.28
N SER A 150 1.75 2.71 11.60
CA SER A 150 1.44 1.29 11.71
C SER A 150 1.61 0.77 13.15
N LYS A 151 2.60 1.28 13.91
CA LYS A 151 2.81 0.93 15.33
C LYS A 151 1.69 1.41 16.25
N GLN A 152 0.90 2.39 15.82
CA GLN A 152 -0.23 2.90 16.61
C GLN A 152 -1.45 1.97 16.52
N LEU A 153 -1.48 1.03 15.57
CA LEU A 153 -2.58 0.09 15.41
C LEU A 153 -2.54 -1.01 16.47
N ILE A 154 -3.72 -1.39 16.98
CA ILE A 154 -3.85 -2.54 17.88
C ILE A 154 -4.08 -3.79 17.04
N LYS A 155 -3.23 -4.80 17.19
CA LYS A 155 -3.46 -6.13 16.63
C LYS A 155 -4.61 -6.81 17.39
N LEU A 156 -5.66 -7.19 16.68
CA LEU A 156 -6.77 -7.94 17.24
C LEU A 156 -6.38 -9.43 17.26
N GLU A 157 -6.27 -10.01 18.45
CA GLU A 157 -6.02 -11.45 18.57
C GLU A 157 -7.15 -12.26 17.93
N ARG A 158 -6.82 -13.42 17.37
CA ARG A 158 -7.83 -14.40 16.93
C ARG A 158 -8.69 -14.75 18.14
N THR A 159 -9.96 -14.33 18.11
CA THR A 159 -10.97 -15.02 18.90
C THR A 159 -11.05 -16.42 18.31
N ALA A 160 -10.48 -17.41 19.00
CA ALA A 160 -10.69 -18.81 18.66
C ALA A 160 -12.21 -19.06 18.69
N THR A 161 -12.79 -19.33 17.53
CA THR A 161 -14.10 -19.95 17.41
C THR A 161 -13.96 -21.46 17.48
#